data_AF-D3ZK92-F1
#
_entry.id   AF-D3ZK92-F1
#
_cell.length_a   1.000
_cell.length_b   1.000
_cell.length_c   1.000
_cell.angle_alpha   90.00
_cell.angle_beta   90.00
_cell.angle_gamma   90.00
#
_symmetry.space_group_name_H-M   'P 1'
#
loop_
_entity.id
_entity.type
_entity.pdbx_description
1 polymer ?
#
loop_
_entity_poly.entity_id
_entity_poly.type
_entity_poly.pdbx_seq_one_letter_code
_entity_poly.pdbx_strand_id
1 'polypeptide(L)'
;MACLSDNPYNSARVAEIGHYPREEKTTLSKKKTVKRSEIKSFVRVENYNHLRPTRCPVDIPLDKTVVNKNIFRDPALKCKARWEAKVKFEDPLKTGRNKWFF
;
A
#
# COMPACT_ATOMS: atom_id res chain seq x y z
N MET A 1 -1.34 -4.48 -27.57
CA MET A 1 -1.64 -3.37 -26.63
C MET A 1 -3.15 -3.33 -26.44
N ALA A 2 -3.67 -3.71 -25.27
CA ALA A 2 -5.11 -3.74 -25.02
C ALA A 2 -5.53 -2.45 -24.29
N CYS A 3 -6.21 -1.55 -25.00
CA CYS A 3 -6.81 -0.34 -24.44
C CYS A 3 -7.85 -0.75 -23.39
N LEU A 4 -7.62 -0.33 -22.15
CA LEU A 4 -8.44 -0.67 -21.01
C LEU A 4 -9.63 0.30 -20.93
N SER A 5 -10.80 -0.19 -21.35
CA SER A 5 -12.07 0.52 -21.61
C SER A 5 -12.64 1.46 -20.53
N ASP A 6 -12.03 1.58 -19.35
CA ASP A 6 -12.56 2.39 -18.24
C ASP A 6 -11.79 3.72 -18.05
N ASN A 7 -10.57 3.86 -18.60
CA ASN A 7 -9.79 5.11 -18.54
C ASN A 7 -9.09 5.37 -19.88
N PRO A 8 -9.22 6.58 -20.45
CA PRO A 8 -8.59 6.92 -21.74
C PRO A 8 -7.06 7.08 -21.65
N TYR A 9 -6.51 7.12 -20.43
CA TYR A 9 -5.07 7.32 -20.19
C TYR A 9 -4.42 6.08 -19.60
N ASN A 10 -3.11 5.94 -19.86
CA ASN A 10 -2.30 4.90 -19.25
C ASN A 10 -2.32 5.10 -17.71
N SER A 11 -2.76 4.07 -16.98
CA SER A 11 -2.90 4.13 -15.53
C SER A 11 -2.38 2.87 -14.85
N ALA A 12 -1.89 3.04 -13.63
CA ALA A 12 -1.45 1.97 -12.76
C ALA A 12 -2.38 1.89 -11.53
N ARG A 13 -2.53 0.68 -10.99
CA ARG A 13 -3.10 0.49 -9.66
C ARG A 13 -1.98 0.46 -8.66
N VAL A 14 -2.06 1.34 -7.67
CA VAL A 14 -0.99 1.50 -6.69
C VAL A 14 -1.57 1.27 -5.30
N ALA A 15 -0.86 0.49 -4.50
CA ALA A 15 -1.07 0.38 -3.07
C ALA A 15 0.02 1.16 -2.36
N GLU A 16 -0.37 2.10 -1.51
CA GLU A 16 0.53 3.04 -0.86
C GLU A 16 0.23 3.15 0.64
N ILE A 17 1.16 3.78 1.36
CA ILE A 17 1.06 4.06 2.78
C ILE A 17 0.54 5.49 2.99
N GLY A 18 -0.61 5.61 3.63
CA GLY A 18 -1.24 6.90 3.99
C GLY A 18 -0.91 7.37 5.40
N HIS A 19 -0.55 6.46 6.30
CA HIS A 19 0.05 6.81 7.57
C HIS A 19 1.23 5.88 7.80
N TYR A 20 2.43 6.47 7.77
CA TYR A 20 3.69 5.77 7.97
C TYR A 20 3.87 5.38 9.44
N PRO A 21 4.53 4.23 9.70
CA PRO A 21 4.89 3.87 11.05
C PRO A 21 5.88 4.90 11.59
N ARG A 22 5.81 5.19 12.89
CA ARG A 22 6.75 6.09 13.56
C ARG A 22 7.82 5.27 14.26
N GLU A 23 9.01 5.84 14.35
CA GLU A 23 10.12 5.23 15.07
C GLU A 23 9.73 4.82 16.51
N GLU A 24 10.12 3.59 16.84
CA GLU A 24 9.98 3.05 18.19
C GLU A 24 11.02 3.67 19.11
N LYS A 25 10.57 4.16 20.27
CA LYS A 25 11.46 4.70 21.31
C LYS A 25 11.40 3.80 22.53
N THR A 26 12.56 3.48 23.11
CA THR A 26 12.71 2.60 24.28
C THR A 26 11.94 3.09 25.51
N THR A 27 11.68 4.39 25.61
CA THR A 27 10.95 5.01 26.73
C THR A 27 9.44 4.83 26.66
N LEU A 28 8.90 4.30 25.56
CA LEU A 28 7.45 4.21 25.36
C LEU A 28 6.87 2.95 26.01
N SER A 29 5.70 3.11 26.60
CA SER A 29 4.87 1.97 27.01
C SER A 29 4.45 1.13 25.80
N LYS A 30 4.31 -0.18 25.99
CA LYS A 30 3.87 -1.15 24.97
C LYS A 30 2.64 -0.67 24.18
N LYS A 31 1.65 -0.07 24.85
CA LYS A 31 0.43 0.48 24.20
C LYS A 31 0.75 1.61 23.20
N LYS A 32 1.74 2.45 23.50
CA LYS A 32 2.17 3.54 22.61
C LYS A 32 3.01 3.01 21.45
N THR A 33 3.82 1.97 21.67
CA THR A 33 4.61 1.31 20.62
C THR A 33 3.71 0.70 19.55
N VAL A 34 2.68 -0.07 19.95
CA VAL A 34 1.71 -0.64 19.00
C VAL A 34 1.05 0.44 18.15
N LYS A 35 0.56 1.52 18.76
CA LYS A 35 -0.05 2.64 18.03
C LYS A 35 0.89 3.35 17.06
N ARG A 36 2.21 3.26 17.28
CA ARG A 36 3.22 3.88 16.40
C ARG A 36 3.59 2.99 15.22
N SER A 37 3.55 1.68 15.38
CA SER A 37 3.80 0.73 14.29
C SER A 37 2.56 0.49 13.40
N GLU A 38 1.40 1.03 13.76
CA GLU A 38 0.19 0.98 12.92
C GLU A 38 0.36 1.69 11.57
N ILE A 39 0.20 0.91 10.50
CA ILE A 39 0.20 1.39 9.12
C ILE A 39 -1.25 1.60 8.66
N LYS A 40 -1.50 2.72 7.97
CA LYS A 40 -2.73 2.91 7.19
C LYS A 40 -2.40 2.81 5.71
N SER A 41 -2.92 1.81 5.02
CA SER A 41 -2.76 1.64 3.58
C SER A 41 -3.91 2.30 2.79
N PHE A 42 -3.65 2.62 1.53
CA PHE A 42 -4.68 2.95 0.57
C PHE A 42 -4.37 2.37 -0.81
N VAL A 43 -5.42 2.17 -1.60
CA VAL A 43 -5.33 1.68 -2.97
C VAL A 43 -5.98 2.72 -3.89
N ARG A 44 -5.26 3.12 -4.94
CA ARG A 44 -5.68 4.14 -5.93
C ARG A 44 -5.38 3.68 -7.35
N VAL A 45 -6.06 4.32 -8.30
CA VAL A 45 -5.70 4.28 -9.72
C VAL A 45 -5.05 5.61 -10.03
N GLU A 46 -3.78 5.60 -10.44
CA GLU A 46 -3.04 6.82 -10.77
C GLU A 46 -2.57 6.75 -12.22
N ASN A 47 -2.55 7.90 -12.90
CA ASN A 47 -1.97 8.01 -14.23
C ASN A 47 -0.44 7.86 -14.11
N TYR A 48 0.20 7.17 -15.06
CA TYR A 48 1.66 7.06 -15.08
C TYR A 48 2.37 8.42 -15.06
N ASN A 49 1.77 9.46 -15.63
CA ASN A 49 2.33 10.81 -15.61
C ASN A 49 2.41 11.42 -14.20
N HIS A 50 1.60 10.93 -13.25
CA HIS A 50 1.60 11.40 -11.86
C HIS A 50 2.53 10.57 -10.98
N LEU A 51 3.01 9.43 -11.47
CA LEU A 51 3.93 8.57 -10.76
C LEU A 51 5.35 9.02 -11.04
N ARG A 52 6.11 9.24 -9.97
CA ARG A 52 7.56 9.43 -10.05
C ARG A 52 8.24 8.08 -9.89
N PRO A 53 8.81 7.47 -10.95
CA PRO A 53 9.49 6.20 -10.83
C PRO A 53 10.71 6.36 -9.92
N THR A 54 10.98 5.34 -9.10
CA THR A 54 12.11 5.34 -8.19
C THR A 54 12.99 4.13 -8.45
N ARG A 55 14.29 4.27 -8.21
CA ARG A 55 15.29 3.20 -8.43
C ARG A 55 15.21 2.05 -7.42
N CYS A 56 14.36 2.19 -6.39
CA CYS A 56 14.27 1.28 -5.25
C CYS A 56 13.12 0.30 -5.48
N PRO A 57 13.37 -0.96 -5.90
CA PRO A 57 12.32 -1.95 -5.98
C PRO A 57 11.84 -2.30 -4.57
N VAL A 58 10.52 -2.44 -4.43
CA VAL A 58 9.86 -2.84 -3.17
C VAL A 58 9.20 -4.18 -3.41
N ASP A 59 9.83 -5.25 -2.91
CA ASP A 59 9.33 -6.61 -3.05
C ASP A 59 8.29 -6.91 -1.95
N ILE A 60 7.04 -6.58 -2.23
CA ILE A 60 5.89 -6.88 -1.36
C ILE A 60 4.86 -7.63 -2.21
N PRO A 61 4.62 -8.92 -1.94
CA PRO A 61 3.68 -9.72 -2.72
C PRO A 61 2.25 -9.30 -2.37
N LEU A 62 1.65 -8.50 -3.27
CA LEU A 62 0.23 -8.16 -3.25
C LEU A 62 -0.56 -9.18 -4.08
N ASP A 63 -1.67 -9.68 -3.56
CA ASP A 63 -2.54 -10.57 -4.32
C ASP A 63 -3.20 -9.80 -5.46
N LYS A 64 -2.85 -10.18 -6.69
CA LYS A 64 -3.39 -9.57 -7.92
C LYS A 64 -4.89 -9.83 -8.07
N THR A 65 -5.41 -10.86 -7.42
CA THR A 65 -6.84 -11.17 -7.43
C THR A 65 -7.64 -10.17 -6.60
N VAL A 66 -7.06 -9.72 -5.47
CA VAL A 66 -7.69 -8.72 -4.62
C VAL A 66 -7.43 -7.32 -5.15
N VAL A 67 -6.25 -7.03 -5.71
CA VAL A 67 -5.94 -5.74 -6.36
C VAL A 67 -6.40 -5.66 -7.83
N ASN A 68 -7.65 -6.05 -8.10
CA ASN A 68 -8.24 -6.07 -9.44
C ASN A 68 -8.92 -4.74 -9.87
N LYS A 69 -9.42 -4.65 -11.10
CA LYS A 69 -10.07 -3.46 -11.68
C LYS A 69 -11.36 -3.12 -10.92
N ASN A 70 -12.04 -4.16 -10.45
CA ASN A 70 -13.37 -4.08 -9.88
C ASN A 70 -13.39 -3.57 -8.43
N ILE A 71 -12.24 -3.45 -7.76
CA ILE A 71 -12.16 -2.95 -6.37
C ILE A 71 -12.84 -1.60 -6.21
N PHE A 72 -12.73 -0.75 -7.24
CA PHE A 72 -13.21 0.63 -7.17
C PHE A 72 -14.73 0.74 -7.42
N ARG A 73 -15.38 -0.34 -7.88
CA ARG A 73 -16.83 -0.39 -8.09
C ARG A 73 -17.58 -0.58 -6.78
N ASP A 74 -17.08 -1.45 -5.90
CA ASP A 74 -17.72 -1.76 -4.62
C ASP A 74 -16.90 -1.28 -3.42
N PRO A 75 -17.47 -0.48 -2.50
CA PRO A 75 -16.75 -0.01 -1.31
C PRO A 75 -16.30 -1.14 -0.39
N ALA A 76 -17.03 -2.27 -0.36
CA ALA A 76 -16.65 -3.45 0.40
C ALA A 76 -15.36 -4.10 -0.14
N LEU A 77 -15.22 -4.23 -1.45
CA LEU A 77 -14.00 -4.73 -2.10
C LEU A 77 -12.83 -3.78 -1.85
N LYS A 78 -13.06 -2.46 -1.91
CA LYS A 78 -12.05 -1.45 -1.56
C LYS A 78 -11.59 -1.56 -0.12
N CYS A 79 -12.49 -1.84 0.81
CA CYS A 79 -12.15 -2.09 2.21
C CYS A 79 -11.26 -3.33 2.36
N LYS A 80 -11.64 -4.45 1.73
CA LYS A 80 -10.87 -5.69 1.72
C LYS A 80 -9.46 -5.51 1.15
N ALA A 81 -9.33 -4.82 0.02
CA ALA A 81 -8.04 -4.55 -0.60
C ALA A 81 -7.12 -3.67 0.26
N ARG A 82 -7.68 -2.66 0.95
CA ARG A 82 -6.92 -1.87 1.93
C ARG A 82 -6.44 -2.73 3.09
N TRP A 83 -7.33 -3.52 3.67
CA TRP A 83 -6.98 -4.41 4.78
C TRP A 83 -5.85 -5.35 4.41
N GLU A 84 -5.92 -5.98 3.24
CA GLU A 84 -4.87 -6.89 2.79
C GLU A 84 -3.54 -6.17 2.54
N ALA A 85 -3.57 -5.01 1.86
CA ALA A 85 -2.37 -4.20 1.67
C ALA A 85 -1.73 -3.80 3.01
N LYS A 86 -2.56 -3.47 4.01
CA LYS A 86 -2.07 -3.16 5.37
C LYS A 86 -1.34 -4.35 5.98
N VAL A 87 -1.93 -5.54 5.95
CA VAL A 87 -1.31 -6.76 6.50
C VAL A 87 0.03 -7.04 5.81
N LYS A 88 0.07 -6.95 4.46
CA LYS A 88 1.28 -7.17 3.68
C LYS A 88 2.38 -6.12 3.92
N PHE A 89 2.02 -4.90 4.29
CA PHE A 89 2.96 -3.85 4.67
C PHE A 89 3.52 -4.02 6.08
N GLU A 90 2.77 -4.61 7.01
CA GLU A 90 3.23 -4.83 8.39
C GLU A 90 4.28 -5.96 8.51
N ASP A 91 4.26 -6.95 7.62
CA ASP A 91 5.23 -8.07 7.63
C ASP A 91 6.69 -7.61 7.43
N PRO A 92 7.05 -6.90 6.33
CA PRO A 92 8.42 -6.42 6.13
C PRO A 92 8.84 -5.37 7.15
N LEU A 93 7.90 -4.60 7.73
CA LEU A 93 8.18 -3.67 8.82
C LEU A 93 8.78 -4.41 10.04
N LYS A 94 8.20 -5.55 10.43
CA LYS A 94 8.70 -6.36 11.55
C LYS A 94 10.08 -6.98 11.26
N THR A 95 10.34 -7.35 10.01
CA THR A 95 11.65 -7.88 9.59
C THR A 95 12.71 -6.78 9.37
N GLY A 96 12.30 -5.51 9.31
CA GLY A 96 13.19 -4.39 8.97
C GLY A 96 13.63 -4.36 7.49
N ARG A 97 12.85 -4.97 6.60
CA ARG A 97 13.07 -4.93 5.14
C ARG A 97 12.47 -3.66 4.55
N ASN A 98 12.98 -3.23 3.39
CA ASN A 98 12.49 -2.05 2.66
C ASN A 98 12.47 -0.76 3.50
N LYS A 99 13.52 -0.51 4.29
CA LYS A 99 13.63 0.67 5.18
C LYS A 99 13.41 2.02 4.49
N TRP A 100 13.69 2.11 3.19
CA TRP A 100 13.47 3.34 2.41
C TRP A 100 11.97 3.58 2.10
N PHE A 101 11.17 2.52 2.11
CA PHE A 101 9.73 2.56 1.80
C PHE A 101 8.85 2.78 3.04
N PHE A 102 9.34 2.49 4.24
CA PHE A 102 8.63 2.66 5.52
C PHE A 102 9.17 3.86 6.29
#